data_AF-A0AAD6ZLW4-F1
#
_entry.id   AF-A0AAD6ZLW4-F1
#
_cell.length_a   1.000
_cell.length_b   1.000
_cell.length_c   1.000
_cell.angle_alpha   90.00
_cell.angle_beta   90.00
_cell.angle_gamma   90.00
#
_symmetry.space_group_name_H-M   'P 1'
#
loop_
_entity.id
_entity.type
_entity.pdbx_description
1 polymer ?
#
loop_
_entity_poly.entity_id
_entity_poly.type
_entity_poly.pdbx_seq_one_letter_code
_entity_poly.pdbx_strand_id
1 'polypeptide(L)' 'SEAKIHNRWVAIMNTALKRDKLLMNRARFASLGIKKQLVLDTWSSALLDEDSLPDDWTKSEGVLVG' A
#
# COMPACT_ATOMS: atom_id res chain seq x y z
N SER A 1 16.32 6.51 -19.39
CA SER A 1 16.53 5.06 -19.33
C SER A 1 15.29 4.42 -18.73
N GLU A 2 14.98 3.20 -19.15
CA GLU A 2 13.86 2.40 -18.66
C GLU A 2 13.81 2.31 -17.13
N ALA A 3 14.97 2.08 -16.49
CA ALA A 3 15.10 2.08 -15.03
C ALA A 3 14.60 3.37 -14.35
N LYS A 4 14.82 4.55 -14.94
CA LYS A 4 14.32 5.82 -14.38
C LYS A 4 12.80 5.91 -14.46
N ILE A 5 12.20 5.36 -15.52
CA ILE A 5 10.75 5.32 -15.69
C ILE A 5 10.14 4.35 -14.68
N HIS A 6 10.70 3.15 -14.58
CA HIS A 6 10.30 2.15 -13.58
C HIS A 6 10.38 2.69 -12.15
N ASN A 7 11.52 3.27 -11.75
CA ASN A 7 11.70 3.83 -10.40
C ASN A 7 10.68 4.94 -10.10
N ARG A 8 10.33 5.76 -11.11
CA ARG A 8 9.31 6.80 -10.95
C ARG A 8 7.92 6.20 -10.75
N TRP A 9 7.58 5.15 -11.49
CA TRP A 9 6.33 4.41 -11.30
C TRP A 9 6.25 3.78 -9.90
N VAL A 10 7.30 3.06 -9.48
CA VAL A 10 7.37 2.47 -8.14
C VAL A 10 7.23 3.52 -7.05
N ALA A 11 7.86 4.69 -7.19
CA ALA A 11 7.72 5.80 -6.23
C ALA A 11 6.28 6.34 -6.13
N ILE A 12 5.59 6.45 -7.27
CA ILE A 12 4.18 6.87 -7.32
C ILE A 12 3.29 5.83 -6.64
N MET A 13 3.48 4.54 -6.96
CA MET A 13 2.70 3.45 -6.36
C MET A 13 2.92 3.36 -4.85
N ASN A 14 4.16 3.47 -4.38
CA ASN A 14 4.47 3.52 -2.95
C ASN A 14 3.82 4.72 -2.23
N THR A 15 3.70 5.86 -2.93
CA THR A 15 2.99 7.03 -2.38
C THR A 15 1.49 6.76 -2.27
N ALA A 16 0.90 6.11 -3.28
CA ALA A 16 -0.51 5.70 -3.25
C ALA A 16 -0.79 4.69 -2.13
N LEU A 17 0.03 3.65 -1.99
CA LEU A 17 -0.08 2.65 -0.91
C LEU A 17 -0.05 3.31 0.47
N LYS A 18 0.89 4.24 0.71
CA LYS A 18 0.95 4.99 1.98
C LYS A 18 -0.31 5.81 2.24
N ARG A 19 -0.88 6.43 1.20
CA ARG A 19 -2.12 7.19 1.29
C ARG A 19 -3.30 6.28 1.64
N ASP A 20 -3.41 5.11 1.02
CA ASP A 20 -4.50 4.17 1.27
C ASP A 20 -4.42 3.59 2.69
N LYS A 21 -3.21 3.24 3.16
CA LYS A 21 -2.97 2.85 4.56
C LYS A 21 -3.40 3.95 5.53
N LEU A 22 -3.14 5.21 5.22
CA LEU A 22 -3.56 6.33 6.05
C LEU A 22 -5.09 6.46 6.09
N LEU A 23 -5.75 6.38 4.92
CA LEU A 23 -7.19 6.50 4.79
C LEU A 23 -7.97 5.32 5.41
N MET A 24 -7.31 4.20 5.68
CA MET A 24 -7.87 3.10 6.45
C MET A 24 -8.24 3.50 7.89
N ASN A 25 -7.62 4.56 8.44
CA ASN A 25 -7.92 5.03 9.80
C ASN A 25 -9.31 5.67 9.88
N ARG A 26 -10.34 4.83 10.06
CA ARG A 26 -11.74 5.25 10.19
C ARG A 26 -12.01 6.12 11.41
N ALA A 27 -11.22 6.01 12.48
CA ALA A 27 -11.35 6.91 13.62
C ALA A 27 -10.98 8.35 13.23
N ARG A 28 -9.98 8.51 12.35
CA ARG A 28 -9.52 9.80 11.84
C ARG A 28 -10.38 10.34 10.70
N PHE A 29 -10.89 9.47 9.83
CA PHE A 29 -11.59 9.87 8.59
C PHE A 29 -13.10 9.55 8.58
N ALA A 30 -13.66 9.06 9.68
CA ALA A 30 -15.07 8.72 9.83
C ALA A 30 -15.62 7.91 8.63
N SER A 31 -16.71 8.37 8.02
CA SER A 31 -17.35 7.73 6.85
C SER A 31 -16.54 7.85 5.56
N LEU A 32 -15.52 8.72 5.50
CA LEU A 32 -14.63 8.88 4.35
C LEU A 32 -13.45 7.90 4.37
N GLY A 33 -13.30 7.12 5.45
CA GLY A 33 -12.24 6.13 5.58
C GLY A 33 -12.45 4.89 4.70
N ILE A 34 -11.36 4.37 4.14
CA ILE A 34 -11.39 3.17 3.28
C ILE A 34 -11.50 1.91 4.16
N LYS A 35 -12.15 0.86 3.64
CA LYS A 35 -12.20 -0.45 4.32
C LYS A 35 -10.82 -1.11 4.26
N LYS A 36 -10.35 -1.68 5.38
CA LYS A 36 -9.10 -2.46 5.43
C LYS A 36 -9.04 -3.53 4.34
N GLN A 37 -10.11 -4.31 4.18
CA GLN A 37 -10.16 -5.37 3.18
C GLN A 37 -9.93 -4.85 1.77
N LEU A 38 -10.49 -3.67 1.43
CA LEU A 38 -10.27 -3.09 0.11
C LEU A 38 -8.79 -2.74 -0.12
N VAL A 39 -8.08 -2.27 0.91
CA VAL A 39 -6.63 -1.99 0.83
C VAL A 39 -5.85 -3.29 0.64
N LEU A 40 -6.17 -4.35 1.40
CA LEU A 40 -5.52 -5.66 1.26
C LEU A 40 -5.71 -6.22 -0.15
N ASP A 41 -6.95 -6.25 -0.64
CA ASP A 41 -7.29 -6.80 -1.96
C ASP A 41 -6.65 -5.99 -3.11
N THR A 42 -6.62 -4.66 -2.98
CA THR A 42 -6.08 -3.76 -4.03
C THR A 42 -4.58 -3.95 -4.23
N TRP A 43 -3.85 -4.18 -3.14
CA TRP A 43 -2.40 -4.20 -3.15
C TRP A 43 -1.81 -5.61 -3.14
N SER A 44 -2.65 -6.65 -3.06
CA SER A 44 -2.19 -8.03 -3.16
C SER A 44 -1.56 -8.32 -4.53
N SER A 45 -0.53 -9.15 -4.53
CA SER A 45 0.33 -9.48 -5.69
C SER A 45 1.14 -8.31 -6.25
N ALA A 46 1.18 -7.17 -5.56
CA ALA A 46 1.94 -5.98 -5.98
C ALA A 46 3.00 -5.56 -4.96
N LEU A 47 3.11 -6.25 -3.83
CA LEU A 47 4.06 -5.91 -2.77
C LEU A 47 5.42 -6.54 -3.02
N LEU A 48 6.46 -5.82 -2.66
CA LEU A 48 7.81 -6.36 -2.59
C LEU A 48 7.89 -7.37 -1.45
N ASP A 49 8.35 -8.59 -1.76
CA ASP A 49 8.53 -9.66 -0.78
C ASP A 49 7.23 -10.01 -0.01
N GLU A 50 6.10 -10.04 -0.71
CA GLU A 50 4.76 -10.24 -0.13
C GLU A 50 4.65 -11.50 0.72
N ASP A 51 5.30 -12.59 0.31
CA ASP A 51 5.28 -13.88 1.02
C ASP A 51 5.91 -13.80 2.43
N SER A 52 6.73 -12.78 2.69
CA SER A 52 7.33 -12.52 4.01
C SER A 52 6.42 -11.71 4.94
N LEU A 53 5.36 -11.10 4.40
CA LEU A 53 4.46 -10.23 5.13
C LEU A 53 3.35 -11.04 5.82
N PRO A 54 2.83 -10.56 6.97
CA PRO A 54 1.63 -11.16 7.54
C PRO A 54 0.40 -10.88 6.66
N ASP A 55 -0.60 -11.75 6.72
CA ASP A 55 -1.89 -11.59 6.02
C ASP A 55 -2.51 -10.19 6.19
N ASP A 56 -2.31 -9.58 7.37
CA ASP A 56 -2.65 -8.17 7.64
C ASP A 56 -1.38 -7.31 7.80
N TRP A 57 -0.74 -6.99 6.68
CA TRP A 57 0.43 -6.11 6.62
C TRP A 57 0.11 -4.62 6.78
N THR A 58 -1.15 -4.23 6.90
CA THR A 58 -1.55 -2.81 6.91
C THR A 58 -0.99 -2.01 8.10
N LYS A 59 -0.59 -2.70 9.16
CA LYS A 59 0.07 -2.11 10.34
C LYS A 59 1.60 -2.24 10.32
N SER A 60 2.16 -3.02 9.39
CA SER A 60 3.61 -3.20 9.26
C SER A 60 4.25 -1.93 8.71
N GLU A 61 5.39 -1.55 9.27
CA GLU A 61 6.23 -0.47 8.71
C GLU A 61 7.02 -1.00 7.51
N GLY A 62 7.45 -0.10 6.62
CA GLY A 62 8.35 -0.49 5.52
C GLY A 62 7.75 -1.31 4.38
N VAL A 63 6.43 -1.56 4.36
CA VAL A 63 5.76 -2.22 3.22
C VAL A 63 5.88 -1.35 1.96
N LEU A 64 6.39 -1.94 0.89
CA LEU A 64 6.63 -1.30 -0.40
C LEU A 64 6.06 -2.14 -1.55
N VAL A 65 5.84 -1.46 -2.67
CA VAL A 65 5.58 -2.05 -3.99
C VAL A 65 6.91 -2.45 -4.63
N GLY A 66 6.95 -3.61 -5.26
CA GLY A 66 8.13 -4.23 -5.87
C GLY A 66 7.96 -4.52 -7.35
#